data_AF-A0A0D0DVY8-F1
#
_entry.id   AF-A0A0D0DVY8-F1
#
_cell.length_a   1.000
_cell.length_b   1.000
_cell.length_c   1.000
_cell.angle_alpha   90.00
_cell.angle_beta   90.00
_cell.angle_gamma   90.00
#
_symmetry.space_group_name_H-M   'P 1'
#
loop_
_entity.id
_entity.type
_entity.pdbx_description
1 polymer ?
#
loop_
_entity_poly.entity_id
_entity_poly.type
_entity_poly.pdbx_seq_one_letter_code
_entity_poly.pdbx_strand_id
1 'polypeptide(L)' 'LAIFLNRAGHYGNVILPEDIAQWAGVSVGSVVNCTNHVMVAVVDQHDDFIQFPALDS' A
#
# COMPACT_ATOMS: atom_id res chain seq x y z
N LEU A 1 4.25 3.51 -5.00
CA LEU A 1 4.02 4.94 -4.70
C LEU A 1 2.54 5.34 -4.88
N ALA A 2 1.93 5.16 -6.06
CA ALA A 2 0.51 5.46 -6.30
C ALA A 2 -0.48 4.72 -5.37
N ILE A 3 -0.19 3.46 -5.04
CA ILE A 3 -1.04 2.63 -4.16
C ILE A 3 -1.04 3.12 -2.71
N PHE A 4 0.11 3.62 -2.23
CA PHE A 4 0.23 4.19 -0.88
C PHE A 4 -0.55 5.51 -0.78
N LEU A 5 -0.48 6.34 -1.84
CA LEU A 5 -1.27 7.57 -1.97
C LEU A 5 -2.78 7.31 -1.98
N ASN A 6 -3.22 6.15 -2.51
CA ASN A 6 -4.64 5.76 -2.46
C ASN A 6 -5.13 5.40 -1.04
N ARG A 7 -4.24 4.92 -0.16
CA ARG A 7 -4.62 4.44 1.17
C ARG A 7 -4.37 5.46 2.28
N ALA A 8 -3.50 6.44 2.06
CA ALA A 8 -3.27 7.58 2.95
C ALA A 8 -4.40 8.62 2.77
N GLY A 9 -5.62 8.23 3.15
CA GLY A 9 -6.87 9.01 3.09
C GLY A 9 -6.93 10.24 4.01
N HIS A 10 -5.84 11.02 4.08
CA HIS A 10 -5.86 12.36 4.67
C HIS A 10 -6.02 13.47 3.62
N TYR A 11 -6.23 13.13 2.33
CA TYR A 11 -6.39 14.12 1.25
C TYR A 11 -7.45 13.81 0.20
N GLY A 12 -8.55 13.16 0.58
CA GLY A 12 -9.80 13.22 -0.19
C GLY A 12 -9.73 12.77 -1.65
N ASN A 13 -8.90 11.78 -1.97
CA ASN A 13 -8.89 11.15 -3.29
C ASN A 13 -8.87 9.64 -3.11
N VAL A 14 -10.06 9.05 -3.01
CA VAL A 14 -10.23 7.60 -3.19
C VAL A 14 -9.99 7.36 -4.67
N ILE A 15 -8.73 7.18 -5.05
CA ILE A 15 -8.35 6.83 -6.42
C ILE A 15 -8.81 5.39 -6.66
N LEU A 16 -9.66 5.20 -7.65
CA LEU A 16 -10.13 3.86 -7.96
C LEU A 16 -9.01 3.09 -8.66
N PRO A 17 -8.95 1.75 -8.53
CA PRO A 17 -7.98 0.93 -9.26
C PRO A 17 -8.03 1.12 -10.78
N GLU A 18 -9.20 1.49 -11.32
CA GLU A 18 -9.41 1.87 -12.72
C GLU A 18 -8.66 3.15 -13.12
N ASP A 19 -8.65 4.17 -12.28
CA ASP A 19 -7.91 5.41 -12.53
C ASP A 19 -6.40 5.13 -12.57
N ILE A 20 -5.91 4.31 -11.63
CA ILE A 20 -4.51 3.89 -11.58
C ILE A 20 -4.16 3.08 -12.83
N ALA A 21 -5.03 2.14 -13.22
CA ALA A 21 -4.82 1.30 -14.39
C ALA A 21 -4.72 2.14 -15.66
N GLN A 22 -5.61 3.13 -15.82
CA GLN A 22 -5.61 4.06 -16.94
C GLN A 22 -4.34 4.92 -16.96
N TRP A 23 -3.91 5.46 -15.81
CA TRP A 23 -2.71 6.28 -15.71
C TRP A 23 -1.43 5.49 -15.98
N ALA A 24 -1.34 4.28 -15.44
CA ALA A 24 -0.17 3.43 -15.58
C ALA A 24 -0.14 2.65 -16.90
N GLY A 25 -1.22 2.68 -17.69
CA GLY A 25 -1.33 1.92 -18.94
C GLY A 25 -1.31 0.40 -18.73
N VAL A 26 -1.79 -0.06 -17.57
CA VAL A 26 -1.82 -1.49 -17.21
C VAL A 26 -3.26 -1.95 -16.93
N SER A 27 -3.47 -3.26 -16.80
CA SER A 27 -4.78 -3.76 -16.42
C SER A 27 -5.10 -3.48 -14.95
N VAL A 28 -6.39 -3.35 -14.62
CA VAL A 28 -6.87 -3.26 -13.23
C VAL A 28 -6.38 -4.45 -12.40
N GLY A 29 -6.37 -5.65 -12.99
CA GLY A 29 -5.82 -6.85 -12.34
C GLY A 29 -4.35 -6.70 -11.94
N SER A 30 -3.53 -6.07 -12.79
CA SER A 30 -2.13 -5.78 -12.48
C SER A 30 -1.98 -4.77 -11.34
N VAL A 31 -2.85 -3.77 -11.27
CA VAL A 31 -2.89 -2.80 -10.14
C VAL A 31 -3.24 -3.49 -8.84
N VAL A 32 -4.26 -4.35 -8.84
CA VAL A 32 -4.68 -5.12 -7.66
C VAL A 32 -3.58 -6.07 -7.22
N ASN A 33 -2.97 -6.81 -8.14
CA ASN A 33 -1.88 -7.73 -7.83
C ASN A 33 -0.67 -7.00 -7.21
N CYS A 34 -0.27 -5.87 -7.80
CA CYS A 34 0.80 -5.02 -7.27
C CYS A 34 0.46 -4.49 -5.87
N THR A 35 -0.79 -4.06 -5.65
CA THR A 35 -1.27 -3.59 -4.34
C THR A 35 -1.17 -4.68 -3.27
N ASN A 36 -1.55 -5.91 -3.60
CA ASN A 36 -1.44 -7.05 -2.69
C ASN A 36 0.03 -7.36 -2.35
N HIS A 37 0.92 -7.39 -3.34
CA HIS A 37 2.35 -7.60 -3.11
C HIS A 37 2.96 -6.52 -2.20
N VAL A 38 2.63 -5.25 -2.43
CA VAL A 38 3.11 -4.14 -1.59
C VAL A 38 2.59 -4.28 -0.16
N MET A 39 1.31 -4.62 0.03
CA MET A 39 0.74 -4.84 1.36
C MET A 39 1.43 -5.99 2.10
N VAL A 40 1.69 -7.11 1.42
CA VAL A 40 2.42 -8.24 2.02
C VAL A 40 3.83 -7.83 2.43
N ALA A 41 4.57 -7.13 1.55
CA ALA A 41 5.92 -6.66 1.88
C ALA A 41 5.95 -5.68 3.05
N VAL A 42 4.95 -4.81 3.16
CA VAL A 42 4.82 -3.88 4.30
C VAL A 42 4.55 -4.63 5.60
N VAL A 43 3.71 -5.67 5.58
CA VAL A 43 3.43 -6.50 6.77
C VAL A 43 4.66 -7.32 7.17
N ASP A 44 5.35 -7.93 6.21
CA ASP A 44 6.60 -8.67 6.43
C ASP A 44 7.66 -7.78 7.10
N GLN A 45 7.82 -6.56 6.59
CA GLN A 45 8.75 -5.60 7.17
C GLN A 45 8.24 -4.98 8.49
N HIS A 46 6.92 -4.96 8.73
CA HIS A 46 6.37 -4.44 9.98
C HIS A 46 6.83 -5.28 11.18
N ASP A 47 6.90 -6.59 11.04
CA ASP A 47 7.34 -7.47 12.13
C ASP A 47 8.81 -7.23 12.51
N ASP A 48 9.67 -6.91 11.54
CA ASP A 48 11.08 -6.61 11.78
C ASP A 48 11.33 -5.20 12.35
N PHE A 49 10.54 -4.20 11.92
CA PHE A 49 10.83 -2.79 12.20
C PHE A 49 9.90 -2.15 13.24
N ILE A 50 8.70 -2.71 13.47
CA ILE A 50 7.78 -2.27 14.52
C ILE A 50 7.88 -3.24 15.69
N GLN A 51 9.00 -3.15 16.39
CA GLN A 51 9.17 -3.77 17.70
C GLN A 51 8.72 -2.77 18.77
N PHE A 52 7.82 -3.19 19.65
CA PHE A 52 7.52 -2.38 20.84
C PHE A 52 8.81 -2.27 21.66
N PRO A 53 9.19 -1.06 22.14
CA PRO A 53 10.32 -0.96 23.06
C PRO A 53 10.04 -1.88 24.24
N ALA A 54 11.01 -2.75 24.56
CA ALA A 54 10.92 -3.55 25.76
C ALA A 54 10.73 -2.59 26.94
N LEU A 55 9.75 -2.86 27.79
CA LEU A 55 9.57 -2.08 29.01
C LEU A 55 10.68 -2.51 29.97
N ASP A 56 11.78 -1.77 29.96
CA ASP A 56 12.88 -1.94 30.91
C ASP A 56 12.29 -1.82 32.34
N SER A 57 12.26 -2.94 33.08
CA SER A 57 11.92 -2.97 34.52
C SER A 57 13.16 -2.78 35.38
#